data_AF-A0AAW2UPN7-F1
#
_entry.id   AF-A0AAW2UPN7-F1
#
_cell.length_a   1.000
_cell.length_b   1.000
_cell.length_c   1.000
_cell.angle_alpha   90.00
_cell.angle_beta   90.00
_cell.angle_gamma   90.00
#
_symmetry.space_group_name_H-M   'P 1'
#
loop_
_entity.id
_entity.type
_entity.pdbx_description
1 polymer ?
#
loop_
_entity_poly.entity_id
_entity_poly.type
_entity_poly.pdbx_seq_one_letter_code
_entity_poly.pdbx_strand_id
1 'polypeptide(L)'
;MTELRMHGIKSHDYHVFMQKLISITFPEMLPKHVWSASTEMFLSICSTTLDVTKLYELEHNVVVIMCNIAEIFPPTFFDSMEHLIIHFSYKARIGGPVQYRWMYPFERFLHNLKKNVKNKAHVDVSIVEAYTMKEINLFSSQYFESDVFCRQSRPSRNDDLTSNEDRI
;
A
#
# COMPACT_ATOMS: atom_id res chain seq x y z
N MET A 1 -32.53 10.10 -3.13
CA MET A 1 -31.28 9.50 -2.65
C MET A 1 -30.15 10.18 -3.39
N THR A 2 -29.43 11.07 -2.71
CA THR A 2 -28.22 11.69 -3.26
C THR A 2 -27.20 10.59 -3.55
N GLU A 3 -26.68 10.55 -4.78
CA GLU A 3 -25.66 9.57 -5.18
C GLU A 3 -24.43 9.72 -4.28
N LEU A 4 -24.26 8.80 -3.31
CA LEU A 4 -23.02 8.62 -2.56
C LEU A 4 -21.99 7.94 -3.46
N ARG A 5 -21.60 8.61 -4.55
CA ARG A 5 -20.51 8.17 -5.41
C ARG A 5 -19.19 8.70 -4.84
N MET A 6 -18.31 7.78 -4.45
CA MET A 6 -16.95 8.14 -4.11
C MET A 6 -16.19 8.48 -5.39
N HIS A 7 -15.74 9.73 -5.51
CA HIS A 7 -14.95 10.20 -6.64
C HIS A 7 -13.50 10.41 -6.22
N GLY A 8 -12.56 10.21 -7.16
CA GLY A 8 -11.13 10.49 -6.94
C GLY A 8 -10.34 9.38 -6.25
N ILE A 9 -10.94 8.20 -6.05
CA ILE A 9 -10.25 7.00 -5.54
C ILE A 9 -9.38 6.43 -6.66
N LYS A 10 -8.09 6.22 -6.39
CA LYS A 10 -7.18 5.53 -7.31
C LYS A 10 -7.18 4.03 -7.02
N SER A 11 -6.72 3.21 -7.96
CA SER A 11 -6.60 1.74 -7.80
C SER A 11 -5.96 1.30 -6.47
N HIS A 12 -4.94 2.01 -5.97
CA HIS A 12 -4.32 1.69 -4.68
C HIS A 12 -5.23 1.91 -3.46
N ASP A 13 -6.14 2.88 -3.53
CA ASP A 13 -7.07 3.17 -2.44
C ASP A 13 -8.13 2.05 -2.37
N TYR A 14 -8.54 1.50 -3.52
CA TYR A 14 -9.36 0.29 -3.58
C TYR A 14 -8.64 -0.92 -2.98
N HIS A 15 -7.34 -1.11 -3.24
CA HIS A 15 -6.58 -2.21 -2.63
C HIS A 15 -6.50 -2.07 -1.10
N VAL A 16 -6.25 -0.85 -0.59
CA VAL A 16 -6.26 -0.59 0.87
C VAL A 16 -7.66 -0.79 1.44
N PHE A 17 -8.70 -0.39 0.71
CA PHE A 17 -10.09 -0.60 1.09
C PHE A 17 -10.42 -2.09 1.22
N MET A 18 -10.08 -2.89 0.21
CA MET A 18 -10.29 -4.34 0.22
C MET A 18 -9.53 -5.04 1.35
N GLN A 19 -8.27 -4.65 1.59
CA GLN A 19 -7.45 -5.29 2.61
C GLN A 19 -7.83 -4.90 4.04
N LYS A 20 -8.05 -3.60 4.30
CA LYS A 20 -8.21 -3.06 5.65
C LYS A 20 -9.64 -2.66 5.97
N LEU A 21 -10.32 -1.98 5.07
CA LEU A 21 -11.66 -1.44 5.35
C LEU A 21 -12.71 -2.55 5.34
N ILE A 22 -12.69 -3.48 4.37
CA ILE A 22 -13.58 -4.66 4.40
C ILE A 22 -13.47 -5.42 5.72
N SER A 23 -12.24 -5.60 6.19
CA SER A 23 -11.97 -6.30 7.45
C SER A 23 -12.52 -5.59 8.69
N ILE A 24 -12.55 -4.25 8.68
CA ILE A 24 -12.90 -3.45 9.87
C ILE A 24 -14.36 -3.00 9.85
N THR A 25 -14.89 -2.55 8.71
CA THR A 25 -16.16 -1.83 8.65
C THR A 25 -17.35 -2.69 8.23
N PHE A 26 -17.12 -3.84 7.61
CA PHE A 26 -18.19 -4.72 7.12
C PHE A 26 -18.54 -5.96 7.97
N PRO A 27 -18.03 -6.22 9.20
CA PRO A 27 -18.47 -7.37 10.00
C PRO A 27 -19.98 -7.43 10.26
N GLU A 28 -20.63 -6.26 10.38
CA GLU A 28 -22.07 -6.13 10.64
C GLU A 28 -22.91 -6.10 9.35
N MET A 29 -22.28 -5.84 8.20
CA MET A 29 -22.97 -5.69 6.91
C MET A 29 -22.90 -6.96 6.04
N LEU A 30 -21.88 -7.79 6.24
CA LEU A 30 -21.67 -9.01 5.48
C LEU A 30 -22.04 -10.25 6.30
N PRO A 31 -22.56 -11.32 5.66
CA PRO A 31 -22.69 -12.61 6.32
C PRO A 31 -21.34 -13.06 6.91
N LYS A 32 -21.35 -13.53 8.16
CA LYS A 32 -20.12 -13.88 8.91
C LYS A 32 -19.17 -14.79 8.13
N HIS A 33 -19.71 -15.76 7.38
CA HIS A 33 -18.91 -16.69 6.60
C HIS A 33 -18.19 -16.01 5.42
N VAL A 34 -18.83 -15.06 4.74
CA VAL A 34 -18.21 -14.31 3.64
C VAL A 34 -17.19 -13.32 4.19
N TRP A 35 -17.54 -12.59 5.24
CA TRP A 35 -16.60 -11.66 5.88
C TRP A 35 -15.35 -12.39 6.39
N SER A 36 -15.52 -13.48 7.13
CA SER A 36 -14.39 -14.25 7.68
C SER A 36 -13.48 -14.77 6.57
N ALA A 37 -14.05 -15.35 5.51
CA ALA A 37 -13.25 -15.90 4.42
C ALA A 37 -12.53 -14.81 3.60
N SER A 38 -13.19 -13.66 3.39
CA SER A 38 -12.60 -12.52 2.68
C SER A 38 -11.45 -11.90 3.47
N THR A 39 -11.64 -11.69 4.77
CA THR A 39 -10.61 -11.11 5.63
C THR A 39 -9.39 -12.02 5.74
N GLU A 40 -9.61 -13.32 5.92
CA GLU A 40 -8.52 -14.31 5.98
C GLU A 40 -7.74 -14.38 4.66
N MET A 41 -8.42 -14.32 3.52
CA MET A 41 -7.79 -14.24 2.20
C MET A 41 -6.87 -13.02 2.08
N PHE A 42 -7.39 -11.81 2.33
CA PHE A 42 -6.60 -10.59 2.14
C PHE A 42 -5.45 -10.49 3.15
N LEU A 43 -5.66 -10.93 4.39
CA LEU A 43 -4.62 -10.95 5.42
C LEU A 43 -3.52 -11.96 5.11
N SER A 44 -3.87 -13.18 4.66
CA SER A 44 -2.89 -14.21 4.33
C SER A 44 -2.01 -13.84 3.13
N ILE A 45 -2.60 -13.29 2.06
CA ILE A 45 -1.86 -12.84 0.87
C ILE A 45 -0.97 -11.62 1.17
N CYS A 46 -1.49 -10.66 1.96
CA CYS A 46 -0.78 -9.41 2.23
C CYS A 46 0.11 -9.46 3.48
N SER A 47 0.28 -10.63 4.10
CA SER A 47 1.16 -10.82 5.24
C SER A 47 2.63 -10.58 4.87
N THR A 48 3.42 -10.07 5.83
CA THR A 48 4.88 -9.97 5.70
C THR A 48 5.52 -11.35 5.61
N THR A 49 4.94 -12.32 6.32
CA THR A 49 5.35 -13.73 6.34
C THR A 49 4.28 -14.58 5.68
N LEU A 50 4.67 -15.33 4.65
CA LEU A 50 3.77 -16.20 3.92
C LEU A 50 3.78 -17.61 4.49
N ASP A 51 2.60 -18.12 4.83
CA ASP A 51 2.39 -19.53 5.17
C ASP A 51 1.96 -20.29 3.91
N VAL A 52 2.83 -21.18 3.43
CA VAL A 52 2.61 -21.94 2.20
C VAL A 52 1.37 -22.82 2.30
N THR A 53 1.06 -23.35 3.49
CA THR A 53 -0.11 -24.22 3.71
C THR A 53 -1.40 -23.43 3.48
N LYS A 54 -1.48 -22.23 4.08
CA LYS A 54 -2.62 -21.32 3.87
C LYS A 54 -2.73 -20.86 2.43
N LEU A 55 -1.62 -20.65 1.72
CA LEU A 55 -1.66 -20.30 0.31
C LEU A 55 -2.23 -21.43 -0.57
N TYR A 56 -1.94 -22.70 -0.25
CA TYR A 56 -2.54 -23.84 -0.96
C TYR A 56 -4.04 -23.95 -0.71
N GLU A 57 -4.48 -23.83 0.55
CA GLU A 57 -5.91 -23.83 0.90
C GLU A 57 -6.63 -22.67 0.22
N LEU A 58 -5.99 -21.50 0.19
CA LEU A 58 -6.53 -20.33 -0.46
C LEU A 58 -6.63 -20.51 -1.98
N GLU A 59 -5.64 -21.10 -2.64
CA GLU A 59 -5.69 -21.39 -4.08
C GLU A 59 -6.86 -22.30 -4.44
N HIS A 60 -7.23 -23.25 -3.56
CA HIS A 60 -8.41 -24.11 -3.76
C HIS A 60 -9.73 -23.36 -3.50
N ASN A 61 -9.77 -22.49 -2.49
CA ASN A 61 -11.01 -21.86 -2.03
C ASN A 61 -11.28 -20.48 -2.65
N VAL A 62 -10.30 -19.86 -3.32
CA VAL A 62 -10.38 -18.48 -3.82
C VAL A 62 -11.56 -18.25 -4.76
N VAL A 63 -11.87 -19.22 -5.63
CA VAL A 63 -12.99 -19.10 -6.58
C VAL A 63 -14.32 -19.04 -5.84
N VAL A 64 -14.50 -19.88 -4.82
CA VAL A 64 -15.73 -19.90 -4.01
C VAL A 64 -15.87 -18.60 -3.23
N ILE A 65 -14.78 -18.12 -2.62
CA ILE A 65 -14.80 -16.86 -1.86
C ILE A 65 -15.13 -15.69 -2.80
N MET A 66 -14.52 -15.63 -3.99
CA MET A 66 -14.82 -14.60 -4.98
C MET A 66 -16.27 -14.63 -5.44
N CYS A 67 -16.85 -15.80 -5.69
CA CYS A 67 -18.27 -15.94 -6.02
C CYS A 67 -19.18 -15.45 -4.89
N ASN A 68 -18.86 -15.79 -3.63
CA ASN A 68 -19.64 -15.36 -2.48
C ASN A 68 -19.60 -13.83 -2.28
N ILE A 69 -18.45 -13.19 -2.51
CA ILE A 69 -18.35 -11.73 -2.48
C ILE A 69 -19.14 -11.13 -3.67
N ALA A 70 -19.07 -11.75 -4.85
CA ALA A 70 -19.76 -11.31 -6.07
C ALA A 70 -21.29 -11.37 -5.99
N GLU A 71 -21.83 -12.27 -5.16
CA GLU A 71 -23.27 -12.34 -4.91
C GLU A 71 -23.77 -11.15 -4.06
N ILE A 72 -22.92 -10.60 -3.18
CA ILE A 72 -23.33 -9.56 -2.23
C ILE A 72 -23.07 -8.15 -2.77
N PHE A 73 -21.94 -7.95 -3.43
CA PHE A 73 -21.57 -6.64 -3.95
C PHE A 73 -22.17 -6.42 -5.35
N PRO A 74 -22.58 -5.19 -5.69
CA PRO A 74 -23.13 -4.90 -7.02
C PRO A 74 -22.09 -5.20 -8.11
N PRO A 75 -22.51 -5.61 -9.33
CA PRO A 75 -21.58 -5.92 -10.42
C PRO A 75 -20.60 -4.78 -10.77
N THR A 76 -21.00 -3.53 -10.54
CA THR A 76 -20.15 -2.34 -10.71
C THR A 76 -18.97 -2.27 -9.73
N PHE A 77 -18.96 -3.07 -8.67
CA PHE A 77 -17.85 -3.21 -7.74
C PHE A 77 -16.75 -4.14 -8.26
N PHE A 78 -17.08 -5.06 -9.18
CA PHE A 78 -16.11 -5.98 -9.76
C PHE A 78 -15.66 -5.48 -11.12
N ASP A 79 -14.48 -4.90 -11.15
CA ASP A 79 -13.71 -4.72 -12.35
C ASP A 79 -12.81 -5.96 -12.63
N SER A 80 -11.91 -5.84 -13.61
CA SER A 80 -11.00 -6.93 -13.97
C SER A 80 -9.94 -7.23 -12.89
N MET A 81 -9.69 -6.30 -11.98
CA MET A 81 -8.65 -6.36 -10.96
C MET A 81 -9.03 -7.28 -9.80
N GLU A 82 -10.30 -7.34 -9.38
CA GLU A 82 -10.72 -8.27 -8.32
C GLU A 82 -10.58 -9.72 -8.78
N HIS A 83 -10.72 -9.99 -10.08
CA HIS A 83 -10.50 -11.33 -10.64
C HIS A 83 -9.01 -11.75 -10.60
N LEU A 84 -8.08 -10.80 -10.52
CA LEU A 84 -6.66 -11.13 -10.40
C LEU A 84 -6.32 -11.84 -9.09
N ILE A 85 -7.17 -11.70 -8.05
CA ILE A 85 -7.01 -12.34 -6.73
C ILE A 85 -6.86 -13.86 -6.86
N ILE A 86 -7.50 -14.48 -7.85
CA ILE A 86 -7.38 -15.91 -8.15
C ILE A 86 -5.92 -16.32 -8.37
N HIS A 87 -5.12 -15.45 -8.99
CA HIS A 87 -3.71 -15.71 -9.26
C HIS A 87 -2.77 -15.29 -8.13
N PHE A 88 -3.26 -14.57 -7.12
CA PHE A 88 -2.37 -14.02 -6.08
C PHE A 88 -1.74 -15.11 -5.23
N SER A 89 -2.47 -16.16 -4.83
CA SER A 89 -1.93 -17.25 -4.02
C SER A 89 -0.75 -17.94 -4.71
N TYR A 90 -0.94 -18.30 -5.98
CA TYR A 90 0.12 -18.87 -6.83
C TYR A 90 1.31 -17.91 -7.01
N LYS A 91 1.04 -16.64 -7.32
CA LYS A 91 2.07 -15.63 -7.50
C LYS A 91 2.85 -15.37 -6.21
N ALA A 92 2.21 -15.38 -5.05
CA ALA A 92 2.83 -15.18 -3.75
C ALA A 92 3.73 -16.38 -3.38
N ARG A 93 3.30 -17.61 -3.70
CA ARG A 93 4.12 -18.81 -3.50
C ARG A 93 5.42 -18.78 -4.29
N ILE A 94 5.38 -18.31 -5.54
CA ILE A 94 6.57 -18.28 -6.41
C ILE A 94 7.44 -17.05 -6.16
N GLY A 95 6.82 -15.88 -6.03
CA GLY A 95 7.53 -14.60 -5.98
C GLY A 95 7.64 -13.98 -4.59
N GLY A 96 7.25 -14.70 -3.54
CA GLY A 96 7.32 -14.23 -2.16
C GLY A 96 6.27 -13.17 -1.80
N PRO A 97 6.44 -12.51 -0.63
CA PRO A 97 5.48 -11.55 -0.09
C PRO A 97 5.11 -10.45 -1.07
N VAL A 98 3.81 -10.20 -1.17
CA VAL A 98 3.23 -9.31 -2.18
C VAL A 98 3.65 -7.84 -1.95
N GLN A 99 3.95 -7.47 -0.70
CA GLN A 99 4.32 -6.11 -0.29
C GLN A 99 5.51 -5.54 -1.09
N TYR A 100 6.50 -6.37 -1.44
CA TYR A 100 7.67 -5.95 -2.22
C TYR A 100 7.41 -5.86 -3.72
N ARG A 101 6.28 -6.38 -4.19
CA ARG A 101 5.92 -6.49 -5.60
C ARG A 101 4.74 -5.61 -5.99
N TRP A 102 4.12 -4.92 -5.03
CA TRP A 102 3.17 -3.88 -5.35
C TRP A 102 3.82 -2.81 -6.22
N MET A 103 3.08 -2.27 -7.18
CA MET A 103 3.53 -1.11 -7.95
C MET A 103 3.65 0.15 -7.08
N TYR A 104 2.91 0.22 -5.98
CA TYR A 104 2.78 1.41 -5.16
C TYR A 104 4.13 2.00 -4.67
N PRO A 105 5.07 1.23 -4.08
CA PRO A 105 6.39 1.77 -3.71
C PRO A 105 7.13 2.38 -4.90
N PHE A 106 7.05 1.75 -6.07
CA PHE A 106 7.69 2.23 -7.30
C PHE A 106 7.04 3.51 -7.81
N GLU A 107 5.71 3.56 -7.88
CA GLU A 107 4.97 4.76 -8.29
C GLU A 107 5.23 5.95 -7.35
N ARG A 108 5.26 5.70 -6.03
CA ARG A 108 5.56 6.72 -5.03
C ARG A 108 7.00 7.23 -5.16
N PHE A 109 7.94 6.33 -5.42
CA PHE A 109 9.33 6.69 -5.69
C PHE A 109 9.45 7.54 -6.96
N LEU A 110 8.86 7.09 -8.08
CA LEU A 110 8.84 7.82 -9.34
C LEU A 110 8.16 9.19 -9.22
N HIS A 111 7.09 9.29 -8.43
CA HIS A 111 6.44 10.57 -8.13
C HIS A 111 7.40 11.55 -7.43
N ASN A 112 8.23 11.07 -6.50
CA ASN A 112 9.26 11.91 -5.86
C ASN A 112 10.36 12.31 -6.84
N LEU A 113 10.83 11.39 -7.69
CA LEU A 113 11.80 11.72 -8.74
C LEU A 113 11.24 12.78 -9.69
N LYS A 114 9.96 12.68 -10.07
CA LYS A 114 9.29 13.64 -10.94
C LYS A 114 9.28 15.05 -10.35
N LYS A 115 9.19 15.19 -9.02
CA LYS A 115 9.28 16.50 -8.32
C LYS A 115 10.68 17.10 -8.38
N ASN A 116 11.72 16.30 -8.59
CA ASN A 116 13.10 16.76 -8.69
C ASN A 116 13.43 17.34 -10.07
N VAL A 117 12.56 17.14 -11.08
CA VAL A 117 12.75 17.63 -12.44
C VAL A 117 12.46 19.13 -12.50
N LYS A 118 13.51 19.95 -12.41
CA LYS A 118 13.46 21.41 -12.59
C LYS A 118 13.66 21.81 -14.05
N ASN A 119 14.50 21.09 -14.78
CA ASN A 119 14.72 21.29 -16.21
C ASN A 119 14.13 20.13 -17.03
N LYS A 120 13.04 20.38 -17.77
CA LYS A 120 12.39 19.36 -18.60
C LYS A 120 13.16 19.01 -19.88
N ALA A 121 14.09 19.85 -20.32
CA ALA A 121 14.95 19.55 -21.48
C ALA A 121 16.02 18.49 -21.15
N HIS A 122 16.40 18.37 -19.88
CA HIS A 122 17.40 17.41 -19.40
C HIS A 122 16.92 16.77 -18.09
N VAL A 123 15.92 15.89 -18.21
CA VAL A 123 15.22 15.27 -17.08
C VAL A 123 16.19 14.47 -16.19
N ASP A 124 17.03 13.62 -16.80
CA ASP A 124 17.94 12.74 -16.06
C ASP A 124 18.97 13.54 -15.26
N VAL A 125 19.58 14.55 -15.90
CA VAL A 125 20.55 15.44 -15.26
C VAL A 125 19.92 16.18 -14.08
N SER A 126 18.70 16.68 -14.26
CA SER A 126 17.98 17.38 -13.18
C SER A 126 17.67 16.47 -11.99
N ILE A 127 17.38 15.19 -12.23
CA ILE A 127 17.15 14.20 -11.16
C ILE A 127 18.46 13.90 -10.44
N VAL A 128 19.55 13.66 -11.19
CA VAL A 128 20.88 13.37 -10.63
C VAL A 128 21.36 14.53 -9.76
N GLU A 129 21.25 15.77 -10.24
CA GLU A 129 21.65 16.96 -9.47
C GLU A 129 20.89 17.04 -8.14
N ALA A 130 19.57 16.88 -8.16
CA ALA A 130 18.75 16.92 -6.97
C ALA A 130 19.06 15.75 -6.00
N TYR A 131 19.39 14.57 -6.54
CA TYR A 131 19.79 13.41 -5.77
C TYR A 131 21.14 13.64 -5.08
N THR A 132 22.15 14.12 -5.82
CA THR A 132 23.47 14.46 -5.28
C THR A 132 23.37 15.49 -4.16
N MET A 133 22.58 16.55 -4.36
CA MET A 133 22.33 17.54 -3.30
C MET A 133 21.63 16.93 -2.09
N LYS A 134 20.73 15.96 -2.28
CA LYS A 134 20.07 15.25 -1.18
C LYS A 134 21.07 14.41 -0.38
N GLU A 135 21.95 13.67 -1.05
CA GLU A 135 22.99 12.84 -0.42
C GLU A 135 24.04 13.69 0.31
N ILE A 136 24.50 14.81 -0.28
CA ILE A 136 25.42 15.73 0.39
C ILE A 136 24.78 16.28 1.67
N ASN A 137 23.51 16.72 1.61
CA ASN A 137 22.81 17.20 2.80
C ASN A 137 22.62 16.10 3.85
N LEU A 138 22.36 14.87 3.42
CA LEU A 138 22.25 13.72 4.31
C LEU A 138 23.58 13.44 5.02
N PHE A 139 24.67 13.41 4.27
CA PHE A 139 26.00 13.18 4.81
C PHE A 139 26.40 14.29 5.78
N SER A 140 26.27 15.56 5.38
CA SER A 140 26.60 16.70 6.24
C SER A 140 25.75 16.75 7.51
N SER A 141 24.49 16.28 7.47
CA SER A 141 23.61 16.25 8.65
C SER A 141 24.13 15.40 9.80
N GLN A 142 24.99 14.42 9.54
CA GLN A 142 25.60 13.60 10.59
C GLN A 142 26.67 14.34 11.39
N TYR A 143 27.19 15.46 10.86
CA TYR A 143 28.24 16.27 11.49
C TYR A 143 27.70 17.55 12.13
N PHE A 144 26.41 17.86 11.95
CA PHE A 144 25.78 19.02 12.58
C PHE A 144 25.20 18.65 13.95
N GLU A 145 25.11 19.64 14.84
CA GLU A 145 24.44 19.51 16.13
C GLU A 145 22.93 19.25 15.94
N SER A 146 22.32 18.59 16.93
CA SER A 146 20.93 18.09 16.86
C SER A 146 19.87 19.19 16.75
N ASP A 147 20.23 20.43 17.04
CA ASP A 147 19.41 21.64 16.93
C ASP A 147 19.35 22.19 15.50
N VAL A 148 20.25 21.77 14.61
CA VAL A 148 20.26 22.18 13.20
C VAL A 148 19.24 21.38 12.41
N PHE A 149 18.16 22.06 11.99
CA PHE A 149 17.09 21.47 11.19
C PHE A 149 17.55 21.06 9.78
N CYS A 150 18.03 19.83 9.66
CA CYS A 150 18.29 19.18 8.39
C CYS A 150 17.00 18.58 7.81
N ARG A 151 17.00 18.23 6.52
CA ARG A 151 15.82 17.63 5.86
C ARG A 151 15.33 16.34 6.54
N GLN A 152 16.21 15.64 7.27
CA GLN A 152 15.85 14.48 8.10
C GLN A 152 15.31 14.84 9.48
N SER A 153 15.82 15.90 10.10
CA SER A 153 15.38 16.39 11.40
C SER A 153 14.05 17.16 11.34
N ARG A 154 13.53 17.43 10.12
CA ARG A 154 12.22 18.04 9.96
C ARG A 154 11.13 17.00 10.23
N PRO A 155 10.21 17.26 11.17
CA PRO A 155 9.09 16.35 11.42
C PRO A 155 8.28 16.15 10.13
N SER A 156 7.78 14.92 9.94
CA SER A 156 6.79 14.66 8.89
C SER A 156 5.59 15.58 9.10
N ARG A 157 4.85 15.92 8.03
CA ARG A 157 3.62 16.73 8.14
C ARG A 157 2.56 16.13 9.08
N ASN A 158 2.68 14.85 9.43
CA ASN A 158 1.78 14.11 10.31
C ASN A 158 2.46 13.63 11.61
N ASP A 159 3.69 14.07 11.90
CA ASP A 159 4.32 13.78 13.20
C ASP A 159 3.91 14.90 14.16
N ASP A 160 2.91 14.63 14.99
CA ASP A 160 2.66 15.40 16.20
C ASP A 160 3.88 15.16 17.11
N LEU A 161 4.81 16.13 17.13
CA LEU A 161 5.93 16.12 18.06
C LEU A 161 5.39 16.25 19.49
N THR A 162 4.99 15.14 20.10
CA THR A 162 5.02 15.03 21.55
C THR A 162 6.49 14.98 21.93
N SER A 163 7.00 16.09 22.42
CA SER A 163 8.28 16.19 23.11
C SER A 163 8.32 15.18 24.25
N ASN A 164 8.88 14.00 24.01
CA ASN A 164 9.40 13.15 25.08
C ASN A 164 10.76 13.73 25.47
N GLU A 165 10.72 14.76 26.31
CA GLU A 165 11.72 14.87 27.37
C GLU A 165 11.60 13.57 28.18
N ASP A 166 12.64 12.74 28.08
CA ASP A 166 13.07 11.71 29.04
C ASP A 166 13.68 10.52 28.29
N ARG A 167 14.97 10.66 27.97
CA ARG A 167 15.88 9.52 27.91
C ARG A 167 17.21 9.85 28.60
N ILE A 168 17.33 9.24 29.78
CA ILE A 168 18.47 9.07 30.70
C ILE A 168 18.75 10.26 31.61
#